data_AF-A0AA50UL95-F1
#
_entry.id   AF-A0AA50UL95-F1
#
_cell.length_a   1.000
_cell.length_b   1.000
_cell.length_c   1.000
_cell.angle_alpha   90.00
_cell.angle_beta   90.00
_cell.angle_gamma   90.00
#
_symmetry.space_group_name_H-M   'P 1'
#
loop_
_entity.id
_entity.type
_entity.pdbx_description
1 polymer ?
#
loop_
_entity_poly.entity_id
_entity_poly.type
_entity_poly.pdbx_seq_one_letter_code
_entity_poly.pdbx_strand_id
1 'polypeptide(L)' 'LVEEIQRYYLTTLRTYIVNQLSAAPRSAILFGKILSILSEVRTLGMQNSNMCISLKLKNRKLPPFLEEI' A
#
# COMPACT_ATOMS: atom_id res chain seq x y z
N LEU A 1 6.93 7.82 16.55
CA LEU A 1 5.51 8.10 16.28
C LEU A 1 4.93 7.35 15.08
N VAL A 2 5.23 7.70 13.81
CA VAL A 2 4.60 7.04 12.64
C VAL A 2 4.81 5.52 12.63
N GLU A 3 6.03 5.05 12.91
CA GLU A 3 6.34 3.63 12.97
C GLU A 3 5.60 2.92 14.12
N GLU A 4 5.43 3.56 15.27
CA GLU A 4 4.72 2.97 16.42
C GLU A 4 3.23 2.79 16.12
N ILE A 5 2.62 3.81 15.51
CA ILE A 5 1.24 3.74 15.03
C ILE A 5 1.11 2.61 14.00
N GLN A 6 2.01 2.54 13.01
CA GLN A 6 2.01 1.47 12.01
C GLN A 6 2.18 0.08 12.65
N ARG A 7 3.08 -0.05 13.64
CA ARG A 7 3.35 -1.31 14.35
C ARG A 7 2.11 -1.84 15.07
N TYR A 8 1.29 -0.96 15.64
CA TYR A 8 0.01 -1.34 16.23
C TYR A 8 -0.92 -2.03 15.20
N TYR A 9 -1.08 -1.43 14.02
CA TYR A 9 -1.92 -2.01 12.96
C TYR A 9 -1.32 -3.31 12.39
N LEU A 10 -0.01 -3.36 12.18
CA LEU A 10 0.68 -4.58 11.72
C LEU A 10 0.51 -5.74 12.70
N THR A 11 0.62 -5.44 14.01
CA THR A 11 0.43 -6.44 15.07
C THR A 11 -1.02 -6.92 15.11
N THR A 12 -1.99 -5.99 15.01
CA THR A 12 -3.41 -6.31 14.96
C THR A 12 -3.75 -7.22 13.78
N LEU A 13 -3.26 -6.88 12.58
CA LEU A 13 -3.45 -7.69 11.37
C LEU A 13 -2.84 -9.09 11.53
N ARG A 14 -1.63 -9.18 12.08
CA ARG A 14 -0.96 -10.47 12.33
C ARG A 14 -1.78 -11.34 13.28
N THR A 15 -2.23 -10.79 14.41
CA THR A 15 -3.05 -11.51 15.39
C THR A 15 -4.37 -11.98 14.79
N TYR A 16 -5.02 -11.13 13.99
CA TYR A 16 -6.24 -11.50 13.28
C TYR A 16 -6.03 -12.73 12.37
N ILE A 17 -4.98 -12.71 11.53
CA ILE A 17 -4.67 -13.82 10.62
C ILE A 17 -4.33 -15.11 11.37
N VAL A 18 -3.54 -15.00 12.44
CA VAL A 18 -3.18 -16.15 13.29
C VAL A 18 -4.44 -16.80 13.88
N ASN A 19 -5.36 -16.00 14.41
CA ASN A 19 -6.60 -16.49 15.00
C ASN A 19 -7.53 -17.13 13.95
N GLN A 20 -7.68 -16.48 12.79
CA GLN A 20 -8.51 -16.99 11.68
C GLN A 20 -8.02 -18.33 11.13
N LEU A 21 -6.72 -18.60 11.24
CA LEU A 21 -6.10 -19.81 10.72
C LEU A 21 -5.70 -20.80 11.81
N SER A 22 -6.22 -20.64 13.04
CA SER A 22 -5.91 -21.49 14.20
C SER A 22 -4.41 -21.71 14.41
N ALA A 23 -3.63 -20.63 14.27
CA ALA A 23 -2.17 -20.62 14.32
C ALA A 23 -1.46 -21.58 13.36
N ALA A 24 -2.11 -21.99 12.26
CA ALA A 24 -1.49 -22.83 11.26
C ALA A 24 -0.25 -22.16 10.61
N PRO A 25 0.78 -22.93 10.17
CA PRO A 25 2.01 -22.38 9.58
C PRO A 25 1.77 -21.45 8.37
N ARG A 26 0.69 -21.69 7.63
CA ARG A 26 0.26 -20.85 6.49
C ARG A 26 -0.09 -19.40 6.86
N SER A 27 -0.30 -19.10 8.15
CA SER A 27 -0.59 -17.74 8.64
C SER A 27 0.54 -16.75 8.33
N ALA A 28 1.80 -17.19 8.50
CA ALA A 28 2.96 -16.37 8.17
C ALA A 28 3.07 -16.11 6.66
N ILE A 29 2.74 -17.10 5.84
CA ILE A 29 2.72 -16.98 4.37
C ILE A 29 1.67 -15.96 3.94
N LEU A 30 0.45 -16.05 4.48
CA LEU A 30 -0.63 -15.10 4.16
C LEU A 30 -0.27 -13.68 4.61
N PHE A 31 0.25 -13.52 5.83
CA PHE A 31 0.69 -12.22 6.33
C PHE A 31 1.77 -11.60 5.43
N GLY A 32 2.79 -12.39 5.04
CA GLY A 32 3.83 -11.95 4.12
C GLY A 32 3.28 -11.54 2.74
N LYS A 33 2.36 -12.32 2.18
CA LYS A 33 1.70 -11.99 0.90
C LYS A 33 0.87 -10.71 0.97
N ILE A 34 0.25 -10.40 2.10
CA ILE A 34 -0.45 -9.13 2.27
C ILE A 34 0.55 -7.97 2.36
N LEU A 35 1.66 -8.14 3.09
CA LEU A 35 2.68 -7.11 3.18
C LEU A 35 3.39 -6.85 1.86
N SER A 36 3.56 -7.84 0.99
CA SER A 36 4.16 -7.64 -0.34
C SER A 36 3.34 -6.69 -1.22
N ILE A 37 2.03 -6.57 -0.99
CA ILE A 37 1.16 -5.60 -1.71
C ILE A 37 1.67 -4.17 -1.49
N LEU A 38 2.22 -3.85 -0.31
CA LEU A 38 2.75 -2.51 -0.03
C LEU A 38 3.93 -2.13 -0.94
N SER A 39 4.70 -3.11 -1.43
CA SER A 39 5.77 -2.86 -2.41
C SER A 39 5.19 -2.61 -3.80
N GLU A 40 4.24 -3.42 -4.23
CA GLU A 40 3.58 -3.25 -5.54
C GLU A 40 2.82 -1.93 -5.66
N VAL A 41 2.17 -1.50 -4.57
CA VAL A 41 1.49 -0.20 -4.51
C VAL A 41 2.46 0.97 -4.74
N ARG A 42 3.74 0.86 -4.36
CA ARG A 42 4.74 1.89 -4.66
C ARG A 42 5.00 2.00 -6.16
N THR A 43 5.12 0.86 -6.84
CA THR A 43 5.32 0.81 -8.30
C THR A 43 4.13 1.44 -9.02
N LEU A 44 2.91 1.09 -8.63
CA LEU A 44 1.69 1.66 -9.21
C LEU A 44 1.56 3.16 -8.92
N GLY A 45 1.91 3.60 -7.70
CA GLY A 45 1.94 5.02 -7.35
C GLY A 45 2.91 5.81 -8.23
N MET A 46 4.10 5.28 -8.47
CA MET A 46 5.07 5.91 -9.37
C MET A 46 4.56 5.96 -10.82
N GLN A 47 3.93 4.89 -11.32
CA GLN A 47 3.31 4.87 -12.64
C GLN A 47 2.19 5.91 -12.76
N ASN A 48 1.39 6.10 -11.70
CA ASN A 48 0.38 7.13 -11.64
C ASN A 48 1.00 8.55 -11.73
N SER A 49 2.05 8.83 -10.95
CA SER A 49 2.77 10.10 -11.03
C SER A 49 3.34 10.36 -12.43
N ASN A 50 3.93 9.34 -13.06
CA ASN A 50 4.44 9.44 -14.43
C ASN A 50 3.33 9.72 -15.46
N MET A 51 2.13 9.17 -15.26
CA MET A 51 0.97 9.48 -16.09
C MET A 51 0.55 10.94 -15.94
N CYS A 52 0.46 11.47 -14.71
CA CYS A 52 0.16 12.88 -14.46
C CYS A 52 1.20 13.81 -15.12
N ILE A 53 2.48 13.49 -15.02
CA ILE A 53 3.56 14.22 -15.72
C ILE A 53 3.36 14.16 -17.24
N SER A 54 3.04 13.00 -17.80
CA SER A 54 2.79 12.83 -19.24
C SER A 54 1.61 13.69 -19.71
N LEU A 55 0.53 13.78 -18.94
CA LEU A 55 -0.62 14.63 -19.25
C LEU A 55 -0.23 16.11 -19.27
N LYS A 56 0.54 16.56 -18.28
CA LYS A 56 1.05 17.93 -18.20
C LYS A 56 1.92 18.29 -19.42
N LEU A 57 2.84 17.41 -19.81
CA LEU A 57 3.68 17.59 -21.01
C LEU A 57 2.87 17.62 -22.31
N LYS A 58 1.75 16.88 -22.36
CA LYS A 58 0.82 16.87 -23.51
C LYS A 58 -0.19 18.01 -23.48
N ASN A 59 -0.04 19.00 -22.59
CA ASN A 59 -1.00 20.09 -22.37
C ASN A 59 -2.45 19.60 -22.16
N ARG A 60 -2.62 18.43 -21.53
CA ARG A 60 -3.93 17.93 -21.09
C ARG A 60 -4.21 18.47 -19.69
N LYS A 61 -5.44 18.91 -19.45
CA LYS A 61 -5.84 19.47 -18.15
C LYS A 61 -5.93 18.38 -17.09
N LEU A 62 -5.07 18.46 -16.07
CA LEU A 62 -5.27 17.75 -14.81
C LEU A 62 -6.07 18.68 -13.88
N PRO A 63 -7.07 18.17 -13.13
CA PRO A 63 -7.77 18.99 -12.14
C PRO A 63 -6.79 19.56 -11.09
N PRO A 64 -6.88 20.84 -10.69
CA PRO A 64 -5.93 21.46 -9.76
C PRO A 64 -5.75 20.69 -8.45
N PHE A 65 -6.84 20.12 -7.93
CA PHE A 65 -6.79 19.27 -6.73
C PHE A 65 -5.86 18.05 -6.90
N LEU A 66 -5.86 17.43 -8.08
CA LEU A 66 -5.00 16.28 -8.39
C LEU A 66 -3.56 16.68 -8.76
N GLU A 67 -3.31 17.96 -9.00
CA GLU A 67 -1.94 18.49 -9.14
C GLU A 67 -1.29 18.76 -7.78
N GLU A 68 -2.10 19.04 -6.75
CA GLU A 68 -1.64 19.38 -5.41
C GLU A 68 -1.40 18.15 -4.51
N ILE A 69 -2.28 17.15 -4.55
CA ILE A 69 -2.26 15.94 -3.70
C ILE A 69 -1.29 14.87 -4.21
#